data_AF-A0A9D5JQP5-F1
#
_entry.id   AF-A0A9D5JQP5-F1
#
_cell.length_a   1.000
_cell.length_b   1.000
_cell.length_c   1.000
_cell.angle_alpha   90.00
_cell.angle_beta   90.00
_cell.angle_gamma   90.00
#
_symmetry.space_group_name_H-M   'P 1'
#
loop_
_entity.id
_entity.type
_entity.pdbx_description
1 polymer ?
#
loop_
_entity_poly.entity_id
_entity_poly.type
_entity_poly.pdbx_seq_one_letter_code
_entity_poly.pdbx_strand_id
1 'polypeptide(L)'
;MSEEQSIGGGFTQGELQFAGFWVRNGAMVRRVVKYSLIGLNVLLWGYASWGLLDAYVFSYPREARITQDIESNRLLLRNLSTNQPRSIQTQTVRVFSGTENRYDMLVPMQNPNDQWYAEFNYRFNFSGESTPLRSGFILPKQSNYLGEFGYEPDTAGSRTAALAVENIRWKRLDPARVNGDYDSWIAKRDAFQISGESYSNDLRIGSERIGRTTFTFSNPTAYGYWNVGLFVILKRGQTDVASTFISLSNVVPGDEREVKIDWFENLPGITETVVVPSVNFLDETAYLPSTKF
;
A
#
# COMPACT_ATOMS: atom_id res chain seq x y z
N MET A 1 5.41 88.36 -26.27
CA MET A 1 5.99 89.17 -27.35
C MET A 1 7.31 89.73 -26.83
N SER A 2 8.42 89.10 -27.23
CA SER A 2 9.77 89.60 -27.02
C SER A 2 10.42 89.57 -28.39
N GLU A 3 10.67 90.75 -28.95
CA GLU A 3 11.21 90.96 -30.29
C GLU A 3 12.59 90.30 -30.43
N GLU A 4 12.66 89.36 -31.35
CA GLU A 4 13.89 88.71 -31.78
C GLU A 4 14.65 89.69 -32.70
N GLN A 5 15.63 90.41 -32.14
CA GLN A 5 16.48 91.33 -32.89
C GLN A 5 17.40 90.53 -33.83
N SER A 6 16.95 90.37 -35.07
CA SER A 6 17.76 89.94 -36.21
C SER A 6 18.52 91.15 -36.77
N ILE A 7 19.86 91.15 -36.66
CA ILE A 7 20.72 92.10 -37.37
C ILE A 7 21.26 91.38 -38.61
N GLY A 8 20.81 91.80 -39.79
CA GLY A 8 21.49 91.68 -41.09
C GLY A 8 22.16 90.35 -41.42
N GLY A 9 21.48 89.49 -42.19
CA GLY A 9 22.11 88.54 -43.12
C GLY A 9 23.18 87.62 -42.53
N GLY A 10 22.90 86.96 -41.40
CA GLY A 10 23.80 85.93 -40.88
C GLY A 10 23.71 85.80 -39.37
N PHE A 11 23.00 84.75 -38.94
CA PHE A 11 22.92 84.22 -37.57
C PHE A 11 22.28 85.13 -36.51
N THR A 12 21.38 84.53 -35.73
CA THR A 12 20.70 85.12 -34.57
C THR A 12 21.70 85.39 -33.43
N GLN A 13 21.35 86.29 -32.50
CA GLN A 13 22.21 86.63 -31.35
C GLN A 13 22.58 85.38 -30.51
N GLY A 14 21.68 84.41 -30.40
CA GLY A 14 21.93 83.12 -29.74
C GLY A 14 22.93 82.24 -30.50
N GLU A 15 22.84 82.21 -31.83
CA GLU A 15 23.78 81.47 -32.68
C GLU A 15 25.19 82.08 -32.64
N LEU A 16 25.31 83.41 -32.60
CA LEU A 16 26.60 84.10 -32.47
C LEU A 16 27.25 83.89 -31.10
N GLN A 17 26.46 83.88 -30.02
CA GLN A 17 26.96 83.56 -28.67
C GLN A 17 27.42 82.10 -28.58
N PHE A 18 26.68 81.17 -29.18
CA PHE A 18 27.06 79.75 -29.25
C PHE A 18 28.32 79.54 -30.09
N ALA A 19 28.43 80.20 -31.25
CA ALA A 19 29.62 80.17 -32.09
C ALA A 19 30.85 80.75 -31.36
N GLY A 20 30.70 81.88 -30.66
CA GLY A 20 31.76 82.47 -29.83
C GLY A 20 32.19 81.56 -28.68
N PHE A 21 31.23 80.92 -27.98
CA PHE A 21 31.52 79.93 -26.95
C PHE A 21 32.23 78.69 -27.50
N TRP A 22 31.79 78.19 -28.66
CA TRP A 22 32.35 77.01 -29.33
C TRP A 22 33.77 77.24 -29.85
N VAL A 23 34.05 78.41 -30.43
CA VAL A 23 35.41 78.78 -30.85
C VAL A 23 36.34 78.90 -29.64
N ARG A 24 35.85 79.50 -28.54
CA ARG A 24 36.66 79.72 -27.32
C ARG A 24 36.88 78.44 -26.50
N ASN A 25 35.87 77.57 -26.39
CA ASN A 25 35.88 76.41 -25.48
C ASN A 25 35.83 75.06 -26.21
N GLY A 26 35.76 75.02 -27.54
CA GLY A 26 35.52 73.79 -28.31
C GLY A 26 36.60 72.72 -28.15
N ALA A 27 37.85 73.10 -27.80
CA ALA A 27 38.89 72.13 -27.44
C ALA A 27 38.64 71.51 -26.05
N MET A 28 38.14 72.29 -25.09
CA MET A 28 37.82 71.83 -23.73
C MET A 28 36.57 70.94 -23.75
N VAL A 29 35.51 71.35 -24.44
CA VAL A 29 34.26 70.57 -24.59
C VAL A 29 34.55 69.21 -25.22
N ARG A 30 35.35 69.15 -26.29
CA ARG A 30 35.74 67.88 -26.92
C ARG A 30 36.51 66.95 -25.98
N ARG A 31 37.37 67.48 -25.10
CA ARG A 31 38.06 66.67 -24.08
C ARG A 31 37.09 66.15 -23.03
N VAL A 32 36.22 67.01 -22.49
CA VAL A 32 35.23 66.61 -21.47
C VAL A 32 34.29 65.52 -22.00
N VAL A 33 33.75 65.70 -23.21
CA VAL A 33 32.88 64.71 -23.85
C VAL A 33 33.61 63.39 -24.11
N LYS A 34 34.88 63.45 -24.54
CA LYS A 34 35.68 62.24 -24.74
C LYS A 34 35.90 61.48 -23.42
N TYR A 35 36.27 62.17 -22.35
CA TYR A 35 36.47 61.53 -21.04
C TYR A 35 35.17 61.05 -20.40
N SER A 36 34.05 61.77 -20.58
CA SER A 36 32.75 61.33 -20.09
C SER A 36 32.27 60.07 -20.82
N LEU A 37 32.46 59.99 -22.14
CA LEU A 37 32.15 58.78 -22.92
C LEU A 37 33.02 57.59 -22.51
N ILE A 38 34.31 57.80 -22.27
CA ILE A 38 35.21 56.75 -21.77
C ILE A 38 34.74 56.29 -20.38
N GLY A 39 34.43 57.22 -19.46
CA GLY A 39 33.93 56.89 -18.14
C GLY A 39 32.62 56.10 -18.17
N LEU A 40 31.66 56.53 -19.01
CA LEU A 40 30.40 55.82 -19.21
C LEU A 40 30.63 54.40 -19.75
N ASN A 41 31.54 54.24 -20.70
CA ASN A 41 31.88 52.95 -21.28
C ASN A 41 32.46 52.01 -20.22
N VAL A 42 33.40 52.50 -19.40
CA VAL A 42 34.00 51.73 -18.29
C VAL A 42 32.94 51.31 -17.27
N LEU A 43 31.99 52.19 -16.92
CA LEU A 43 30.90 51.86 -16.00
C LEU A 43 29.98 50.78 -16.58
N LEU A 44 29.60 50.90 -17.85
CA LEU A 44 28.73 49.92 -18.52
C LEU A 44 29.42 48.56 -18.62
N TRP A 45 30.69 48.51 -19.03
CA TRP A 45 31.45 47.26 -19.09
C TRP A 45 31.71 46.68 -17.71
N GLY A 46 31.97 47.51 -16.69
CA GLY A 46 32.13 47.07 -15.32
C GLY A 46 30.85 46.41 -14.80
N TYR A 47 29.69 47.03 -15.03
CA TYR A 47 28.39 46.47 -14.65
C TYR A 47 28.09 45.16 -15.38
N ALA A 48 28.29 45.11 -16.70
CA ALA A 48 28.07 43.91 -17.50
C ALA A 48 29.00 42.76 -17.07
N SER A 49 30.28 43.06 -16.83
CA SER A 49 31.27 42.07 -16.39
C SER A 49 30.94 41.54 -15.00
N TRP A 50 30.50 42.42 -14.09
CA TRP A 50 30.02 42.02 -12.77
C TRP A 50 28.79 41.11 -12.85
N GLY A 51 27.81 41.45 -13.69
CA GLY A 51 26.63 40.63 -13.91
C GLY A 51 26.96 39.24 -14.46
N LEU A 52 27.93 39.14 -15.38
CA LEU A 52 28.40 37.85 -15.90
C LEU A 52 29.16 37.04 -14.84
N LEU A 53 30.01 37.68 -14.04
CA LEU A 53 30.71 37.03 -12.93
C LEU A 53 29.72 36.49 -11.90
N ASP A 54 28.73 37.30 -11.51
CA ASP A 54 27.69 36.87 -10.57
C ASP A 54 26.88 35.70 -11.13
N ALA A 55 26.38 35.83 -12.36
CA ALA A 55 25.59 34.79 -13.00
C ALA A 55 26.34 33.45 -13.10
N TYR A 56 27.57 33.44 -13.62
CA TYR A 56 28.27 32.20 -13.94
C TYR A 56 29.13 31.65 -12.80
N VAL A 57 29.70 32.49 -11.95
CA VAL A 57 30.63 32.05 -10.90
C VAL A 57 29.90 31.84 -9.56
N PHE A 58 28.96 32.72 -9.20
CA PHE A 58 28.30 32.68 -7.89
C PHE A 58 26.90 32.05 -7.92
N SER A 59 26.09 32.40 -8.92
CA SER A 59 24.65 32.03 -8.97
C SER A 59 24.41 30.68 -9.66
N TYR A 60 25.06 30.40 -10.79
CA TYR A 60 24.92 29.13 -11.52
C TYR A 60 25.18 27.86 -10.68
N PRO A 61 26.28 27.76 -9.89
CA PRO A 61 26.49 26.57 -9.05
C PRO A 61 25.48 26.44 -7.90
N ARG A 62 24.78 27.52 -7.52
CA ARG A 62 23.69 27.49 -6.53
C ARG A 62 22.39 27.01 -7.16
N GLU A 63 22.06 27.48 -8.36
CA GLU A 63 20.83 27.11 -9.08
C GLU A 63 20.88 25.68 -9.63
N ALA A 64 22.06 25.21 -10.05
CA ALA A 64 22.26 23.83 -10.49
C ALA A 64 21.95 22.81 -9.38
N ARG A 65 22.28 23.13 -8.12
CA ARG A 65 21.98 22.26 -6.96
C ARG A 65 20.48 22.14 -6.70
N ILE A 66 19.74 23.24 -6.80
CA ILE A 66 18.28 23.24 -6.60
C ILE A 66 17.60 22.34 -7.63
N THR A 67 18.04 22.38 -8.89
CA THR A 67 17.48 21.52 -9.95
C THR A 67 17.80 20.04 -9.70
N GLN A 68 19.02 19.72 -9.25
CA GLN A 68 19.41 18.36 -8.85
C GLN A 68 18.62 17.87 -7.62
N ASP A 69 18.38 18.74 -6.65
CA ASP A 69 17.58 18.43 -5.45
C ASP A 69 16.11 18.20 -5.82
N ILE A 70 15.54 18.95 -6.76
CA ILE A 70 14.17 18.74 -7.25
C ILE A 70 14.05 17.40 -7.98
N GLU A 71 15.00 17.07 -8.87
CA GLU A 71 14.97 15.80 -9.60
C GLU A 71 15.19 14.59 -8.67
N SER A 72 16.12 14.67 -7.72
CA SER A 72 16.32 13.61 -6.72
C SER A 72 15.09 13.41 -5.83
N ASN A 73 14.45 14.50 -5.38
CA ASN A 73 13.19 14.43 -4.64
C ASN A 73 12.05 13.86 -5.47
N ARG A 74 11.97 14.19 -6.77
CA ARG A 74 10.96 13.64 -7.67
C ARG A 74 11.11 12.13 -7.87
N LEU A 75 12.35 11.65 -7.97
CA LEU A 75 12.65 10.22 -8.02
C LEU A 75 12.28 9.51 -6.71
N LEU A 76 12.60 10.11 -5.57
CA LEU A 76 12.20 9.60 -4.25
C LEU A 76 10.68 9.52 -4.11
N LEU A 77 9.95 10.57 -4.48
CA LEU A 77 8.48 10.61 -4.45
C LEU A 77 7.84 9.56 -5.38
N ARG A 78 8.39 9.39 -6.59
CA ARG A 78 7.94 8.33 -7.51
C ARG A 78 8.17 6.94 -6.90
N ASN A 79 9.34 6.69 -6.34
CA ASN A 79 9.66 5.41 -5.68
C ASN A 79 8.78 5.14 -4.46
N LEU A 80 8.39 6.17 -3.72
CA LEU A 80 7.43 6.05 -2.62
C LEU A 80 6.03 5.70 -3.14
N SER A 81 5.58 6.34 -4.23
CA SER A 81 4.26 6.06 -4.82
C SER A 81 4.14 4.67 -5.44
N THR A 82 5.19 4.18 -6.10
CA THR A 82 5.22 2.84 -6.72
C THR A 82 5.27 1.72 -5.67
N ASN A 83 5.87 1.99 -4.50
CA ASN A 83 5.99 1.02 -3.42
C ASN A 83 4.82 1.06 -2.42
N GLN A 84 3.73 1.80 -2.70
CA GLN A 84 2.56 1.80 -1.83
C GLN A 84 1.82 0.46 -1.90
N PRO A 85 1.21 0.01 -0.79
CA PRO A 85 0.39 -1.20 -0.80
C PRO A 85 -0.85 -1.00 -1.66
N ARG A 86 -1.13 -1.98 -2.51
CA ARG A 86 -2.37 -2.12 -3.28
C ARG A 86 -3.47 -2.67 -2.38
N SER A 87 -4.72 -2.28 -2.65
CA SER A 87 -5.88 -2.76 -1.89
C SER A 87 -6.00 -4.29 -1.91
N ILE A 88 -6.45 -4.84 -0.78
CA ILE A 88 -6.84 -6.25 -0.67
C ILE A 88 -8.03 -6.49 -1.59
N GLN A 89 -8.00 -7.59 -2.34
CA GLN A 89 -9.08 -8.02 -3.20
C GLN A 89 -9.98 -8.98 -2.42
N THR A 90 -11.28 -8.74 -2.41
CA THR A 90 -12.28 -9.60 -1.77
C THR A 90 -13.33 -10.02 -2.77
N GLN A 91 -13.86 -11.23 -2.60
CA GLN A 91 -14.99 -11.72 -3.40
C GLN A 91 -16.31 -11.50 -2.66
N THR A 92 -17.42 -11.94 -3.26
CA THR A 92 -18.73 -11.93 -2.62
C THR A 92 -18.74 -12.80 -1.37
N VAL A 93 -19.35 -12.29 -0.29
CA VAL A 93 -19.57 -13.06 0.94
C VAL A 93 -20.56 -14.19 0.65
N ARG A 94 -20.17 -15.41 1.03
CA ARG A 94 -21.00 -16.61 0.97
C ARG A 94 -21.61 -16.81 2.34
N VAL A 95 -22.91 -17.13 2.36
CA VAL A 95 -23.69 -17.33 3.58
C VAL A 95 -24.24 -18.75 3.56
N PHE A 96 -23.96 -19.51 4.61
CA PHE A 96 -24.45 -20.86 4.82
C PHE A 96 -25.39 -20.88 6.03
N SER A 97 -26.45 -21.66 5.96
CA SER A 97 -27.46 -21.74 7.01
C SER A 97 -27.18 -22.91 7.92
N GLY A 98 -26.88 -22.60 9.18
CA GLY A 98 -26.65 -23.47 10.32
C GLY A 98 -27.90 -24.19 10.83
N THR A 99 -27.70 -25.02 11.87
CA THR A 99 -28.78 -25.42 12.80
C THR A 99 -29.17 -24.26 13.72
N GLU A 100 -30.39 -24.29 14.26
CA GLU A 100 -30.87 -23.33 15.29
C GLU A 100 -30.76 -21.84 14.86
N ASN A 101 -31.08 -21.53 13.59
CA ASN A 101 -30.97 -20.16 13.03
C ASN A 101 -29.57 -19.55 13.09
N ARG A 102 -28.52 -20.35 13.22
CA ARG A 102 -27.14 -19.88 13.09
C ARG A 102 -26.76 -19.75 11.61
N TYR A 103 -25.80 -18.89 11.32
CA TYR A 103 -25.29 -18.69 9.97
C TYR A 103 -23.77 -18.65 9.99
N ASP A 104 -23.19 -19.27 8.96
CA ASP A 104 -21.76 -19.20 8.68
C ASP A 104 -21.53 -18.27 7.49
N MET A 105 -20.56 -17.39 7.62
CA MET A 105 -20.18 -16.41 6.61
C MET A 105 -18.73 -16.66 6.22
N LEU A 106 -18.47 -16.70 4.91
CA LEU A 106 -17.14 -16.92 4.36
C LEU A 106 -16.88 -15.97 3.20
N VAL A 107 -15.71 -15.33 3.20
CA VAL A 107 -15.29 -14.46 2.11
C VAL A 107 -13.86 -14.77 1.69
N PRO A 108 -13.64 -15.16 0.42
CA PRO A 108 -12.30 -15.25 -0.14
C PRO A 108 -11.65 -13.86 -0.21
N MET A 109 -10.37 -13.79 0.19
CA MET A 109 -9.56 -12.59 0.13
C MET A 109 -8.18 -12.88 -0.47
N GLN A 110 -7.60 -11.88 -1.12
CA GLN A 110 -6.28 -11.97 -1.74
C GLN A 110 -5.49 -10.68 -1.51
N ASN A 111 -4.23 -10.83 -1.13
CA ASN A 111 -3.28 -9.73 -1.04
C ASN A 111 -2.36 -9.76 -2.25
N PRO A 112 -2.49 -8.80 -3.19
CA PRO A 112 -1.67 -8.79 -4.39
C PRO A 112 -0.25 -8.25 -4.12
N ASN A 113 0.09 -7.83 -2.90
CA ASN A 113 1.36 -7.17 -2.63
C ASN A 113 2.48 -8.16 -2.32
N ASP A 114 3.68 -7.89 -2.82
CA ASP A 114 4.85 -8.75 -2.63
C ASP A 114 5.61 -8.46 -1.33
N GLN A 115 5.57 -7.20 -0.88
CA GLN A 115 6.35 -6.72 0.27
C GLN A 115 5.48 -6.16 1.39
N TRP A 116 4.17 -6.29 1.29
CA TRP A 116 3.24 -5.72 2.25
C TRP A 116 2.30 -6.78 2.77
N TYR A 117 2.14 -6.81 4.07
CA TYR A 117 1.12 -7.56 4.75
C TYR A 117 0.22 -6.60 5.52
N ALA A 118 -1.00 -7.04 5.80
CA ALA A 118 -1.95 -6.21 6.54
C ALA A 118 -2.47 -6.97 7.74
N GLU A 119 -2.63 -6.23 8.83
CA GLU A 119 -3.47 -6.60 9.97
C GLU A 119 -4.63 -5.62 10.02
N PHE A 120 -5.82 -6.11 10.31
CA PHE A 120 -7.03 -5.32 10.26
C PHE A 120 -8.08 -5.89 11.20
N ASN A 121 -9.10 -5.10 11.49
CA ASN A 121 -10.30 -5.59 12.12
C ASN A 121 -11.38 -5.74 11.06
N TYR A 122 -12.27 -6.71 11.23
CA TYR A 122 -13.37 -6.91 10.31
C TYR A 122 -14.62 -7.36 11.06
N ARG A 123 -15.76 -7.14 10.42
CA ARG A 123 -17.07 -7.68 10.81
C ARG A 123 -17.90 -7.89 9.56
N PHE A 124 -18.89 -8.75 9.66
CA PHE A 124 -19.91 -8.86 8.63
C PHE A 124 -21.12 -8.03 9.02
N ASN A 125 -21.72 -7.37 8.03
CA ASN A 125 -23.05 -6.82 8.15
C ASN A 125 -24.01 -7.85 7.56
N PHE A 126 -24.71 -8.58 8.43
CA PHE A 126 -25.71 -9.58 8.09
C PHE A 126 -27.10 -8.95 8.22
N SER A 127 -27.74 -8.67 7.08
CA SER A 127 -29.10 -8.10 7.04
C SER A 127 -29.36 -6.86 7.90
N GLY A 128 -28.34 -5.99 8.01
CA GLY A 128 -28.41 -4.76 8.80
C GLY A 128 -27.84 -4.88 10.20
N GLU A 129 -27.60 -6.10 10.69
CA GLU A 129 -26.95 -6.38 11.96
C GLU A 129 -25.44 -6.59 11.77
N SER A 130 -24.64 -6.11 12.73
CA SER A 130 -23.18 -6.30 12.69
C SER A 130 -22.76 -7.47 13.56
N THR A 131 -21.95 -8.36 13.00
CA THR A 131 -21.28 -9.41 13.78
C THR A 131 -20.29 -8.81 14.78
N PRO A 132 -19.85 -9.59 15.79
CA PRO A 132 -18.74 -9.18 16.64
C PRO A 132 -17.51 -8.78 15.83
N LEU A 133 -16.76 -7.81 16.34
CA LEU A 133 -15.52 -7.38 15.71
C LEU A 133 -14.46 -8.49 15.86
N ARG A 134 -13.90 -8.93 14.74
CA ARG A 134 -12.81 -9.88 14.66
C ARG A 134 -11.53 -9.21 14.18
N SER A 135 -10.40 -9.80 14.52
CA SER A 135 -9.10 -9.40 13.96
C SER A 135 -8.70 -10.37 12.86
N GLY A 136 -8.19 -9.84 11.76
CA GLY A 136 -7.74 -10.59 10.61
C GLY A 136 -6.34 -10.13 10.17
N PHE A 137 -5.71 -10.98 9.37
CA PHE A 137 -4.43 -10.68 8.74
C PHE A 137 -4.42 -11.24 7.32
N ILE A 138 -3.55 -10.70 6.49
CA ILE A 138 -3.21 -11.32 5.20
C ILE A 138 -1.75 -11.08 4.87
N LEU A 139 -1.04 -12.17 4.58
CA LEU A 139 0.38 -12.16 4.25
C LEU A 139 0.61 -11.74 2.79
N PRO A 140 1.84 -11.38 2.41
CA PRO A 140 2.17 -11.01 1.03
C PRO A 140 1.83 -12.16 0.06
N LYS A 141 1.27 -11.82 -1.11
CA LYS A 141 0.83 -12.76 -2.16
C LYS A 141 -0.16 -13.84 -1.74
N GLN A 142 -0.68 -13.79 -0.51
CA GLN A 142 -1.53 -14.84 0.03
C GLN A 142 -2.95 -14.74 -0.53
N SER A 143 -3.56 -15.89 -0.79
CA SER A 143 -5.00 -16.07 -0.94
C SER A 143 -5.52 -16.86 0.26
N ASN A 144 -6.44 -16.29 1.02
CA ASN A 144 -7.00 -16.89 2.24
C ASN A 144 -8.48 -16.53 2.37
N TYR A 145 -9.10 -16.92 3.48
CA TYR A 145 -10.49 -16.62 3.78
C TYR A 145 -10.59 -15.79 5.06
N LEU A 146 -11.68 -15.02 5.16
CA LEU A 146 -12.22 -14.54 6.42
C LEU A 146 -13.57 -15.20 6.64
N GLY A 147 -13.92 -15.42 7.90
CA GLY A 147 -15.23 -15.92 8.23
C GLY A 147 -15.70 -15.50 9.60
N GLU A 148 -17.00 -15.68 9.79
CA GLU A 148 -17.68 -15.64 11.08
C GLU A 148 -18.60 -16.87 11.09
N PHE A 149 -18.51 -17.68 12.14
CA PHE A 149 -19.15 -19.00 12.18
C PHE A 149 -20.09 -19.08 13.37
N GLY A 150 -21.25 -19.70 13.18
CA GLY A 150 -22.26 -19.89 14.21
C GLY A 150 -22.98 -18.60 14.64
N TYR A 151 -22.97 -17.56 13.80
CA TYR A 151 -23.60 -16.28 14.13
C TYR A 151 -25.12 -16.41 14.18
N GLU A 152 -25.72 -15.99 15.28
CA GLU A 152 -27.15 -16.01 15.51
C GLU A 152 -27.67 -14.57 15.43
N PRO A 153 -28.40 -14.20 14.36
CA PRO A 153 -28.94 -12.85 14.21
C PRO A 153 -30.16 -12.66 15.13
N ASP A 154 -30.32 -11.46 15.66
CA ASP A 154 -31.44 -11.10 16.52
C ASP A 154 -32.75 -11.06 15.73
N THR A 155 -32.68 -10.69 14.45
CA THR A 155 -33.82 -10.67 13.53
C THR A 155 -33.67 -11.69 12.41
N ALA A 156 -34.77 -12.40 12.13
CA ALA A 156 -34.89 -13.25 10.96
C ALA A 156 -34.98 -12.39 9.69
N GLY A 157 -33.83 -11.96 9.19
CA GLY A 157 -33.69 -11.12 8.00
C GLY A 157 -33.40 -11.88 6.71
N SER A 158 -33.06 -11.12 5.67
CA SER A 158 -32.52 -11.64 4.40
C SER A 158 -31.25 -12.49 4.62
N ARG A 159 -30.87 -13.35 3.67
CA ARG A 159 -29.60 -14.12 3.73
C ARG A 159 -28.47 -13.39 3.02
N THR A 160 -28.34 -12.09 3.27
CA THR A 160 -27.38 -11.21 2.61
C THR A 160 -26.37 -10.69 3.63
N ALA A 161 -25.09 -10.92 3.35
CA ALA A 161 -23.98 -10.45 4.16
C ALA A 161 -23.03 -9.58 3.34
N ALA A 162 -22.46 -8.55 3.96
CA ALA A 162 -21.40 -7.72 3.39
C ALA A 162 -20.22 -7.65 4.36
N LEU A 163 -18.99 -7.70 3.83
CA LEU A 163 -17.79 -7.54 4.65
C LEU A 163 -17.53 -6.06 4.90
N ALA A 164 -17.37 -5.68 6.17
CA ALA A 164 -16.86 -4.38 6.58
C ALA A 164 -15.46 -4.56 7.18
N VAL A 165 -14.46 -3.94 6.55
CA VAL A 165 -13.07 -3.96 7.02
C VAL A 165 -12.71 -2.61 7.61
N GLU A 166 -12.09 -2.63 8.79
CA GLU A 166 -11.77 -1.46 9.59
C GLU A 166 -10.31 -1.47 10.04
N ASN A 167 -9.73 -0.29 10.21
CA ASN A 167 -8.40 -0.13 10.80
C ASN A 167 -7.30 -0.94 10.11
N ILE A 168 -7.27 -0.95 8.77
CA ILE A 168 -6.22 -1.65 8.01
C ILE A 168 -4.86 -1.02 8.31
N ARG A 169 -3.96 -1.82 8.87
CA ARG A 169 -2.57 -1.46 9.15
C ARG A 169 -1.66 -2.22 8.21
N TRP A 170 -1.20 -1.53 7.18
CA TRP A 170 -0.18 -2.05 6.29
C TRP A 170 1.18 -2.02 6.95
N LYS A 171 1.87 -3.16 6.93
CA LYS A 171 3.24 -3.31 7.41
C LYS A 171 4.11 -3.78 6.27
N ARG A 172 5.23 -3.09 6.05
CA ARG A 172 6.21 -3.51 5.07
C ARG A 172 7.01 -4.67 5.66
N LEU A 173 7.25 -5.68 4.84
CA LEU A 173 8.09 -6.80 5.21
C LEU A 173 9.53 -6.31 5.44
N ASP A 174 10.08 -6.67 6.60
CA ASP A 174 11.48 -6.43 6.91
C ASP A 174 12.34 -7.53 6.26
N PRO A 175 13.23 -7.20 5.31
CA PRO A 175 14.10 -8.17 4.67
C PRO A 175 14.96 -8.96 5.66
N ALA A 176 15.34 -8.38 6.79
CA ALA A 176 16.14 -9.06 7.81
C ALA A 176 15.37 -10.22 8.47
N ARG A 177 14.05 -10.07 8.67
CA ARG A 177 13.20 -11.11 9.27
C ARG A 177 13.00 -12.32 8.35
N VAL A 178 13.17 -12.13 7.04
CA VAL A 178 12.94 -13.16 6.02
C VAL A 178 14.19 -13.56 5.25
N ASN A 179 15.38 -13.18 5.73
CA ASN A 179 16.67 -13.43 5.06
C ASN A 179 16.71 -12.94 3.60
N GLY A 180 15.99 -11.86 3.29
CA GLY A 180 15.91 -11.25 1.96
C GLY A 180 15.04 -11.99 0.93
N ASP A 181 14.55 -13.19 1.23
CA ASP A 181 13.71 -13.99 0.32
C ASP A 181 12.46 -14.49 1.03
N TYR A 182 11.37 -13.75 0.85
CA TYR A 182 10.08 -14.07 1.46
C TYR A 182 9.52 -15.40 0.96
N ASP A 183 9.60 -15.68 -0.35
CA ASP A 183 8.95 -16.83 -0.97
C ASP A 183 9.60 -18.14 -0.46
N SER A 184 10.93 -18.17 -0.37
CA SER A 184 11.66 -19.30 0.24
C SER A 184 11.44 -19.39 1.76
N TRP A 185 11.25 -18.25 2.43
CA TRP A 185 11.04 -18.20 3.88
C TRP A 185 9.65 -18.72 4.28
N ILE A 186 8.61 -18.36 3.52
CA ILE A 186 7.23 -18.80 3.78
C ILE A 186 7.04 -20.26 3.39
N ALA A 187 7.63 -20.74 2.30
CA ALA A 187 7.52 -22.14 1.88
C ALA A 187 8.07 -23.15 2.91
N LYS A 188 8.94 -22.73 3.83
CA LYS A 188 9.45 -23.57 4.92
C LYS A 188 8.53 -23.62 6.15
N ARG A 189 7.56 -22.72 6.23
CA ARG A 189 6.67 -22.51 7.38
C ARG A 189 5.22 -22.84 7.04
N ASP A 190 4.80 -22.47 5.84
CA ASP A 190 3.49 -22.80 5.28
C ASP A 190 3.61 -24.03 4.38
N ALA A 191 3.99 -25.15 4.99
CA ALA A 191 4.10 -26.45 4.31
C ALA A 191 3.30 -27.54 5.04
N PHE A 192 2.17 -27.15 5.64
CA PHE A 192 1.21 -28.10 6.19
C PHE A 192 0.67 -29.01 5.09
N GLN A 193 0.45 -30.28 5.44
CA GLN A 193 -0.10 -31.27 4.53
C GLN A 193 -1.47 -31.70 5.03
N ILE A 194 -2.46 -31.65 4.13
CA ILE A 194 -3.78 -32.22 4.35
C ILE A 194 -3.91 -33.42 3.41
N SER A 195 -4.43 -34.53 3.94
CA SER A 195 -4.67 -35.72 3.15
C SER A 195 -5.85 -36.52 3.67
N GLY A 196 -6.38 -37.42 2.84
CA GLY A 196 -7.46 -38.32 3.23
C GLY A 196 -8.79 -37.61 3.46
N GLU A 197 -8.98 -36.44 2.86
CA GLU A 197 -10.20 -35.65 2.96
C GLU A 197 -11.40 -36.47 2.46
N SER A 198 -12.35 -36.69 3.36
CA SER A 198 -13.56 -37.42 3.07
C SER A 198 -14.74 -36.76 3.75
N TYR A 199 -15.90 -36.82 3.10
CA TYR A 199 -17.18 -36.44 3.70
C TYR A 199 -18.14 -37.61 3.58
N SER A 200 -18.79 -37.96 4.68
CA SER A 200 -19.90 -38.91 4.68
C SER A 200 -21.09 -38.30 5.41
N ASN A 201 -22.30 -38.62 4.97
CA ASN A 201 -23.54 -38.20 5.63
C ASN A 201 -24.37 -39.39 6.10
N ASP A 202 -23.70 -40.48 6.45
CA ASP A 202 -24.29 -41.75 6.86
C ASP A 202 -24.29 -41.98 8.37
N LEU A 203 -23.60 -41.12 9.11
CA LEU A 203 -23.53 -41.20 10.56
C LEU A 203 -24.90 -40.90 11.19
N ARG A 204 -25.29 -41.75 12.14
CA ARG A 204 -26.53 -41.59 12.91
C ARG A 204 -26.20 -41.30 14.37
N ILE A 205 -26.74 -40.21 14.88
CA ILE A 205 -26.74 -39.90 16.32
C ILE A 205 -28.21 -39.82 16.75
N GLY A 206 -28.65 -40.82 17.53
CA GLY A 206 -30.06 -40.98 17.86
C GLY A 206 -30.92 -41.24 16.60
N SER A 207 -31.94 -40.41 16.39
CA SER A 207 -32.81 -40.45 15.20
C SER A 207 -32.30 -39.61 14.03
N GLU A 208 -31.28 -38.77 14.25
CA GLU A 208 -30.81 -37.81 13.26
C GLU A 208 -29.61 -38.33 12.47
N ARG A 209 -29.53 -37.89 11.22
CA ARG A 209 -28.44 -38.21 10.30
C ARG A 209 -27.58 -36.97 10.14
N ILE A 210 -26.31 -37.09 10.50
CA ILE A 210 -25.36 -35.98 10.46
C ILE A 210 -24.24 -36.25 9.44
N GLY A 211 -23.67 -35.17 8.91
CA GLY A 211 -22.45 -35.22 8.13
C GLY A 211 -21.22 -35.38 9.01
N ARG A 212 -20.18 -36.04 8.50
CA ARG A 212 -18.85 -36.05 9.09
C ARG A 212 -17.82 -35.82 8.00
N THR A 213 -16.92 -34.86 8.26
CA THR A 213 -15.69 -34.69 7.51
C THR A 213 -14.54 -35.29 8.29
N THR A 214 -13.71 -36.08 7.63
CA THR A 214 -12.46 -36.61 8.19
C THR A 214 -11.30 -36.26 7.28
N PHE A 215 -10.17 -35.86 7.85
CA PHE A 215 -8.91 -35.69 7.15
C PHE A 215 -7.73 -35.86 8.11
N THR A 216 -6.55 -36.11 7.57
CA THR A 216 -5.30 -36.11 8.31
C THR A 216 -4.59 -34.78 8.08
N PHE A 217 -4.28 -34.08 9.17
CA PHE A 217 -3.42 -32.90 9.18
C PHE A 217 -2.01 -33.31 9.58
N SER A 218 -0.99 -32.86 8.85
CA SER A 218 0.42 -33.04 9.19
C SER A 218 1.19 -31.73 9.12
N ASN A 219 2.10 -31.54 10.08
CA ASN A 219 3.09 -30.47 10.10
C ASN A 219 4.49 -31.04 9.85
N PRO A 220 4.92 -31.23 8.60
CA PRO A 220 6.27 -31.73 8.30
C PRO A 220 7.37 -30.69 8.49
N THR A 221 7.04 -29.46 8.90
CA THR A 221 8.02 -28.39 9.05
C THR A 221 8.88 -28.58 10.31
N ALA A 222 9.97 -27.82 10.39
CA ALA A 222 10.80 -27.75 11.59
C ALA A 222 10.23 -26.80 12.67
N TYR A 223 9.03 -26.25 12.48
CA TYR A 223 8.43 -25.22 13.33
C TYR A 223 7.18 -25.76 14.03
N GLY A 224 7.04 -25.43 15.31
CA GLY A 224 5.81 -25.68 16.07
C GLY A 224 4.96 -24.41 16.16
N TYR A 225 3.65 -24.56 16.30
CA TYR A 225 2.67 -23.48 16.34
C TYR A 225 1.71 -23.62 17.51
N TRP A 226 1.43 -22.52 18.21
CA TRP A 226 0.47 -22.53 19.32
C TRP A 226 -0.94 -22.86 18.83
N ASN A 227 -1.35 -22.27 17.70
CA ASN A 227 -2.64 -22.49 17.08
C ASN A 227 -2.49 -22.47 15.55
N VAL A 228 -3.06 -23.48 14.90
CA VAL A 228 -3.23 -23.53 13.45
C VAL A 228 -4.73 -23.49 13.17
N GLY A 229 -5.20 -22.35 12.64
CA GLY A 229 -6.58 -22.23 12.18
C GLY A 229 -6.78 -23.00 10.89
N LEU A 230 -7.92 -23.68 10.73
CA LEU A 230 -8.28 -24.41 9.52
C LEU A 230 -9.66 -23.97 9.07
N PHE A 231 -9.75 -23.38 7.89
CA PHE A 231 -11.02 -23.25 7.18
C PHE A 231 -11.33 -24.57 6.50
N VAL A 232 -12.49 -25.15 6.80
CA VAL A 232 -12.95 -26.39 6.18
C VAL A 232 -14.19 -26.07 5.37
N ILE A 233 -14.12 -26.27 4.06
CA ILE A 233 -15.14 -25.84 3.09
C ILE A 233 -15.62 -27.08 2.34
N LEU A 234 -16.92 -27.36 2.40
CA LEU A 234 -17.55 -28.43 1.64
C LEU A 234 -18.07 -27.90 0.32
N LYS A 235 -17.77 -28.61 -0.76
CA LYS A 235 -18.15 -28.21 -2.13
C LYS A 235 -19.03 -29.25 -2.79
N ARG A 236 -19.94 -28.75 -3.64
CA ARG A 236 -20.69 -29.52 -4.62
C ARG A 236 -20.32 -28.98 -6.01
N GLY A 237 -19.46 -29.72 -6.70
CA GLY A 237 -18.80 -29.22 -7.90
C GLY A 237 -17.99 -27.95 -7.59
N GLN A 238 -18.33 -26.83 -8.22
CA GLN A 238 -17.65 -25.55 -8.03
C GLN A 238 -18.30 -24.64 -6.97
N THR A 239 -19.39 -25.09 -6.35
CA THR A 239 -20.16 -24.28 -5.38
C THR A 239 -19.81 -24.70 -3.96
N ASP A 240 -19.44 -23.75 -3.11
CA ASP A 240 -19.33 -23.98 -1.67
C ASP A 240 -20.74 -24.16 -1.09
N VAL A 241 -20.92 -25.18 -0.26
CA VAL A 241 -22.22 -25.57 0.31
C VAL A 241 -22.26 -25.33 1.82
N ALA A 242 -21.14 -25.53 2.50
CA ALA A 242 -20.99 -25.27 3.92
C ALA A 242 -19.52 -24.95 4.23
N SER A 243 -19.29 -24.25 5.32
CA SER A 243 -17.93 -23.98 5.80
C SER A 243 -17.89 -23.87 7.30
N THR A 244 -16.79 -24.28 7.91
CA THR A 244 -16.52 -24.06 9.32
C THR A 244 -15.08 -23.64 9.54
N PHE A 245 -14.76 -23.18 10.75
CA PHE A 245 -13.41 -22.89 11.18
C PHE A 245 -13.12 -23.59 12.50
N ILE A 246 -12.01 -24.33 12.52
CA ILE A 246 -11.50 -24.98 13.71
C ILE A 246 -10.07 -24.53 13.98
N SER A 247 -9.59 -24.69 15.20
CA SER A 247 -8.20 -24.40 15.58
C SER A 247 -7.55 -25.63 16.16
N LEU A 248 -6.44 -26.06 15.59
CA LEU A 248 -5.58 -27.09 16.16
C LEU A 248 -4.57 -26.42 17.10
N SER A 249 -4.62 -26.77 18.38
CA SER A 249 -3.69 -26.21 19.37
C SER A 249 -2.46 -27.10 19.56
N ASN A 250 -1.34 -26.45 19.91
CA ASN A 250 -0.05 -27.08 20.19
C ASN A 250 0.39 -28.05 19.07
N VAL A 251 0.49 -27.53 17.85
CA VAL A 251 0.94 -28.29 16.69
C VAL A 251 2.47 -28.30 16.71
N VAL A 252 3.07 -29.45 17.03
CA VAL A 252 4.54 -29.59 17.11
C VAL A 252 5.14 -29.92 15.74
N PRO A 253 6.46 -29.78 15.54
CA PRO A 253 7.13 -30.28 14.34
C PRO A 253 6.95 -31.79 14.16
N GLY A 254 6.68 -32.25 12.94
CA GLY A 254 6.45 -33.65 12.60
C GLY A 254 5.11 -34.22 13.09
N ASP A 255 4.23 -33.38 13.64
CA ASP A 255 2.93 -33.79 14.16
C ASP A 255 2.02 -34.29 13.04
N GLU A 256 1.25 -35.35 13.32
CA GLU A 256 0.27 -35.93 12.41
C GLU A 256 -0.97 -36.33 13.20
N ARG A 257 -2.13 -35.80 12.82
CA ARG A 257 -3.38 -35.97 13.57
C ARG A 257 -4.56 -36.18 12.63
N GLU A 258 -5.39 -37.14 12.98
CA GLU A 258 -6.71 -37.29 12.37
C GLU A 258 -7.66 -36.25 12.95
N VAL A 259 -8.32 -35.49 12.08
CA VAL A 259 -9.30 -34.46 12.42
C VAL A 259 -10.67 -34.91 11.95
N LYS A 260 -11.66 -34.82 12.85
CA LYS A 260 -13.06 -35.15 12.58
C LYS A 260 -13.95 -33.97 12.91
N ILE A 261 -14.80 -33.60 11.96
CA ILE A 261 -15.74 -32.49 12.09
C ILE A 261 -17.13 -33.02 11.81
N ASP A 262 -18.04 -32.80 12.76
CA ASP A 262 -19.44 -33.19 12.65
C ASP A 262 -20.27 -32.01 12.16
N TRP A 263 -21.08 -32.27 11.13
CA TRP A 263 -22.00 -31.32 10.52
C TRP A 263 -23.42 -31.75 10.88
N PHE A 264 -24.08 -31.00 11.75
CA PHE A 264 -25.43 -31.33 12.21
C PHE A 264 -26.50 -31.12 11.13
N GLU A 265 -26.14 -30.44 10.04
CA GLU A 265 -26.94 -30.42 8.82
C GLU A 265 -26.67 -31.66 7.95
N ASN A 266 -27.74 -32.24 7.42
CA ASN A 266 -27.62 -33.24 6.39
C ASN A 266 -27.36 -32.56 5.03
N LEU A 267 -26.09 -32.54 4.61
CA LEU A 267 -25.64 -31.92 3.36
C LEU A 267 -25.46 -32.98 2.27
N PRO A 268 -26.45 -33.22 1.39
CA PRO A 268 -26.32 -34.23 0.34
C PRO A 268 -25.40 -33.76 -0.79
N GLY A 269 -24.79 -34.73 -1.49
CA GLY A 269 -24.09 -34.48 -2.75
C GLY A 269 -22.83 -33.62 -2.63
N ILE A 270 -22.12 -33.68 -1.50
CA ILE A 270 -20.78 -33.11 -1.37
C ILE A 270 -19.81 -33.93 -2.24
N THR A 271 -19.01 -33.25 -3.05
CA THR A 271 -18.05 -33.87 -3.98
C THR A 271 -16.61 -33.65 -3.56
N GLU A 272 -16.34 -32.61 -2.77
CA GLU A 272 -14.99 -32.21 -2.38
C GLU A 272 -15.02 -31.52 -1.02
N THR A 273 -13.98 -31.76 -0.22
CA THR A 273 -13.68 -31.04 1.01
C THR A 273 -12.37 -30.30 0.78
N VAL A 274 -12.37 -28.98 0.97
CA VAL A 274 -11.17 -28.15 0.90
C VAL A 274 -10.81 -27.68 2.30
N VAL A 275 -9.58 -27.93 2.72
CA VAL A 275 -9.04 -27.49 4.00
C VAL A 275 -7.93 -26.48 3.76
N VAL A 276 -8.05 -25.28 4.33
CA VAL A 276 -7.08 -24.20 4.16
C VAL A 276 -6.53 -23.76 5.52
N PRO A 277 -5.25 -24.05 5.80
CA PRO A 277 -4.58 -23.55 7.00
C PRO A 277 -4.45 -22.02 7.01
N SER A 278 -4.53 -21.45 8.21
CA SER A 278 -4.40 -20.02 8.44
C SER A 278 -3.58 -19.77 9.70
N VAL A 279 -2.36 -19.27 9.49
CA VAL A 279 -1.41 -18.87 10.55
C VAL A 279 -0.74 -17.57 10.14
N ASN A 280 -0.59 -16.64 11.08
CA ASN A 280 0.22 -15.44 10.84
C ASN A 280 1.69 -15.76 11.09
N PHE A 281 2.38 -16.25 10.06
CA PHE A 281 3.78 -16.64 10.18
C PHE A 281 4.72 -15.48 10.52
N LEU A 282 4.34 -14.23 10.24
CA LEU A 282 5.12 -13.03 10.55
C LEU A 282 4.98 -12.56 12.01
N ASP A 283 4.07 -13.18 12.76
CA ASP A 283 3.92 -13.00 14.20
C ASP A 283 4.79 -14.03 14.94
N GLU A 284 5.78 -13.55 15.68
CA GLU A 284 6.69 -14.41 16.46
C GLU A 284 5.96 -15.13 17.60
N THR A 285 4.84 -14.58 18.08
CA THR A 285 4.03 -15.19 19.14
C THR A 285 3.22 -16.38 18.65
N ALA A 286 3.11 -16.60 17.33
CA ALA A 286 2.44 -17.77 16.76
C ALA A 286 3.23 -19.07 16.97
N TYR A 287 4.55 -18.99 17.17
CA TYR A 287 5.43 -20.14 17.24
C TYR A 287 5.54 -20.72 18.64
N LEU A 288 5.60 -22.06 18.71
CA LEU A 288 6.00 -22.77 19.92
C LEU A 288 7.50 -22.58 20.15
N PRO A 289 7.94 -22.37 21.40
CA PRO A 289 9.36 -22.34 21.73
C PRO A 289 9.98 -23.73 21.57
N SER A 290 11.25 -23.78 21.18
CA SER A 290 11.99 -25.03 20.95
C SER A 290 12.18 -25.90 22.20
N THR A 291 11.88 -25.38 23.40
CA THR A 291 11.93 -26.13 24.65
C THR A 291 10.67 -26.94 24.93
N LYS A 292 9.65 -26.85 24.07
CA LYS A 292 8.36 -27.52 24.22
C LYS A 292 8.22 -28.78 23.35
N PHE A 293 9.25 -29.17 22.62
CA PHE A 293 9.32 -30.38 21.82
C PHE A 293 10.76 -30.90 21.72
#